data_AF-A0A3N4IMP2-F1
#
_entry.id   AF-A0A3N4IMP2-F1
#
_cell.length_a   1.000
_cell.length_b   1.000
_cell.length_c   1.000
_cell.angle_alpha   90.00
_cell.angle_beta   90.00
_cell.angle_gamma   90.00
#
_symmetry.space_group_name_H-M   'P 1'
#
loop_
_entity.id
_entity.type
_entity.pdbx_description
1 polymer ?
#
loop_
_entity_poly.entity_id
_entity_poly.type
_entity_poly.pdbx_seq_one_letter_code
_entity_poly.pdbx_strand_id
1 'polypeptide(L)'
;MAQAAIAHDALLPSQGLLRSLLDLPLELRLEIYSFCPAFTLLQLSHSISFFYYEINQYPAILRLSGFKARSCTPTSKSRLCMPMITRITDWYERRLFDQLHQPNSGLGYGPQWDDNEKESSKGTVLRRSYARCMHCSKVGRFILYGYGLCKPCYEKSYDFVENLDDSIL
;
A
#
# COMPACT_ATOMS: atom_id res chain seq x y z
N MET A 1 -15.63 -23.48 61.70
CA MET A 1 -15.58 -22.46 60.64
C MET A 1 -14.52 -22.91 59.64
N ALA A 2 -14.91 -23.57 58.57
CA ALA A 2 -14.00 -24.11 57.56
C ALA A 2 -14.20 -23.30 56.26
N GLN A 3 -13.15 -22.59 55.82
CA GLN A 3 -13.13 -21.87 54.56
C GLN A 3 -12.60 -22.80 53.47
N ALA A 4 -13.43 -23.07 52.47
CA ALA A 4 -13.06 -23.80 51.26
C ALA A 4 -12.33 -22.85 50.30
N ALA A 5 -11.07 -23.16 50.01
CA ALA A 5 -10.29 -22.47 48.99
C ALA A 5 -10.71 -22.98 47.61
N ILE A 6 -11.34 -22.12 46.81
CA ILE A 6 -11.68 -22.40 45.42
C ILE A 6 -10.39 -22.26 44.60
N ALA A 7 -9.79 -23.39 44.24
CA ALA A 7 -8.72 -23.45 43.27
C ALA A 7 -9.28 -23.08 41.89
N HIS A 8 -9.05 -21.84 41.46
CA HIS A 8 -9.20 -21.45 40.07
C HIS A 8 -8.05 -22.07 39.28
N ASP A 9 -8.31 -23.25 38.71
CA ASP A 9 -7.47 -23.88 37.70
C ASP A 9 -7.20 -22.87 36.58
N ALA A 10 -5.97 -22.35 36.59
CA ALA A 10 -5.43 -21.52 35.53
C ALA A 10 -5.20 -22.41 34.31
N LEU A 11 -6.24 -22.57 33.48
CA LEU A 11 -6.10 -22.95 32.09
C LEU A 11 -5.32 -21.82 31.39
N LEU A 12 -4.00 -21.85 31.53
CA LEU A 12 -3.11 -21.05 30.69
C LEU A 12 -3.48 -21.40 29.25
N PRO A 13 -3.95 -20.44 28.44
CA PRO A 13 -4.21 -20.71 27.04
C PRO A 13 -2.90 -21.24 26.48
N SER A 14 -2.93 -22.46 25.94
CA SER A 14 -1.79 -23.01 25.22
C SER A 14 -1.32 -21.92 24.29
N GLN A 15 -0.17 -21.32 24.58
CA GLN A 15 0.45 -20.35 23.71
C GLN A 15 0.83 -21.17 22.49
N GLY A 16 -0.12 -21.28 21.55
CA GLY A 16 0.07 -21.99 20.31
C GLY A 16 1.35 -21.44 19.76
N LEU A 17 2.37 -22.30 19.67
CA LEU A 17 3.68 -21.97 19.15
C LEU A 17 3.45 -21.21 17.86
N LEU A 18 3.54 -19.88 17.92
CA LEU A 18 3.45 -19.04 16.76
C LEU A 18 4.72 -19.38 15.99
N ARG A 19 4.59 -20.34 15.06
CA ARG A 19 5.69 -20.74 14.21
C ARG A 19 6.17 -19.47 13.52
N SER A 20 7.41 -19.13 13.77
CA SER A 20 7.99 -17.94 13.18
C SER A 20 7.99 -18.14 11.68
N LEU A 21 7.80 -17.05 10.92
CA LEU A 21 8.04 -17.09 9.48
C LEU A 21 9.45 -17.63 9.18
N LEU A 22 10.41 -17.43 10.10
CA LEU A 22 11.80 -17.90 9.99
C LEU A 22 11.96 -19.41 10.13
N ASP A 23 10.99 -20.11 10.75
CA ASP A 23 11.03 -21.57 10.94
C ASP A 23 10.55 -22.33 9.69
N LEU A 24 10.00 -21.61 8.70
CA LEU A 24 9.55 -22.20 7.46
C LEU A 24 10.74 -22.50 6.54
N PRO A 25 10.71 -23.63 5.80
CA PRO A 25 11.60 -23.88 4.68
C PRO A 25 11.62 -22.70 3.70
N LEU A 26 12.76 -22.48 3.05
CA LEU A 26 12.99 -21.37 2.13
C LEU A 26 11.90 -21.31 1.05
N GLU A 27 11.53 -22.44 0.47
CA GLU A 27 10.57 -22.56 -0.62
C GLU A 27 9.21 -21.98 -0.23
N LEU A 28 8.72 -22.31 0.96
CA LEU A 28 7.45 -21.79 1.49
C LEU A 28 7.53 -20.29 1.75
N ARG A 29 8.68 -19.78 2.19
CA ARG A 29 8.88 -18.34 2.42
C ARG A 29 8.88 -17.56 1.10
N LEU A 30 9.56 -18.08 0.08
CA LEU A 30 9.55 -17.50 -1.27
C LEU A 30 8.15 -17.53 -1.89
N GLU A 31 7.38 -18.60 -1.66
CA GLU A 31 5.99 -18.69 -2.10
C GLU A 31 5.11 -17.64 -1.40
N ILE A 32 5.23 -17.46 -0.08
CA ILE A 32 4.55 -16.38 0.65
C ILE A 32 4.92 -15.01 0.08
N TYR A 33 6.20 -14.77 -0.21
CA TYR A 33 6.63 -13.49 -0.81
C TYR A 33 6.06 -13.26 -2.21
N SER A 34 5.81 -14.33 -2.97
CA SER A 34 5.21 -14.22 -4.31
C SER A 34 3.77 -13.67 -4.29
N PHE A 35 3.06 -13.85 -3.17
CA PHE A 35 1.71 -13.31 -2.95
C PHE A 35 1.73 -11.89 -2.33
N CYS A 36 2.89 -11.41 -1.90
CA CYS A 36 3.00 -10.11 -1.26
C CYS A 36 3.19 -8.99 -2.31
N PRO A 37 2.48 -7.85 -2.19
CA PRO A 37 2.69 -6.72 -3.08
C PRO A 37 4.06 -6.06 -2.81
N ALA A 38 4.56 -5.31 -3.80
CA ALA A 38 5.92 -4.77 -3.78
C ALA A 38 6.19 -3.88 -2.54
N PHE A 39 5.19 -3.15 -2.04
CA PHE A 39 5.33 -2.36 -0.81
C PHE A 39 5.49 -3.24 0.43
N THR A 40 4.73 -4.33 0.54
CA THR A 40 4.87 -5.27 1.66
C THR A 40 6.26 -5.91 1.66
N LEU A 41 6.76 -6.30 0.50
CA LEU A 41 8.14 -6.82 0.37
C LEU A 41 9.18 -5.76 0.77
N LEU A 42 8.93 -4.48 0.49
CA LEU A 42 9.77 -3.40 0.98
C LEU A 42 9.74 -3.30 2.50
N GLN A 43 8.57 -3.28 3.11
CA GLN A 43 8.46 -3.24 4.57
C GLN A 43 9.16 -4.43 5.23
N LEU A 44 8.98 -5.65 4.70
CA LEU A 44 9.67 -6.86 5.18
C LEU A 44 11.19 -6.74 5.03
N SER A 45 11.67 -6.23 3.90
CA SER A 45 13.11 -6.02 3.69
C SER A 45 13.71 -4.97 4.64
N HIS A 46 12.90 -4.04 5.15
CA HIS A 46 13.34 -3.04 6.12
C HIS A 46 13.17 -3.48 7.58
N SER A 47 12.33 -4.48 7.86
CA SER A 47 12.10 -4.93 9.24
C SER A 47 13.25 -5.76 9.79
N ILE A 48 13.81 -6.69 8.99
CA ILE A 48 14.87 -7.60 9.42
C ILE A 48 15.86 -7.84 8.26
N SER A 49 17.17 -7.81 8.56
CA SER A 49 18.24 -8.04 7.58
C SER A 49 18.16 -9.39 6.88
N PHE A 50 17.63 -10.41 7.56
CA PHE A 50 17.39 -11.73 7.01
C PHE A 50 16.46 -11.69 5.78
N PHE A 51 15.28 -11.05 5.92
CA PHE A 51 14.35 -10.86 4.80
C PHE A 51 14.94 -9.97 3.72
N TYR A 52 15.73 -8.95 4.11
CA TYR A 52 16.45 -8.13 3.14
C TYR A 52 17.32 -8.98 2.22
N TYR A 53 18.20 -9.83 2.79
CA TYR A 53 19.09 -10.65 1.98
C TYR A 53 18.33 -11.64 1.11
N GLU A 54 17.32 -12.29 1.68
CA GLU A 54 16.53 -13.28 0.97
C GLU A 54 15.75 -12.67 -0.20
N ILE A 55 14.97 -11.61 0.02
CA ILE A 55 14.19 -10.95 -1.03
C ILE A 55 15.11 -10.42 -2.15
N ASN A 56 16.28 -9.87 -1.80
CA ASN A 56 17.23 -9.36 -2.80
C ASN A 56 18.02 -10.48 -3.52
N GLN A 57 18.07 -11.71 -2.98
CA GLN A 57 18.67 -12.86 -3.68
C GLN A 57 17.74 -13.46 -4.76
N TYR A 58 16.42 -13.30 -4.62
CA TYR A 58 15.42 -13.88 -5.53
C TYR A 58 14.63 -12.80 -6.28
N PRO A 59 15.25 -12.10 -7.26
CA PRO A 59 14.61 -11.00 -7.98
C PRO A 59 13.38 -11.41 -8.81
N ALA A 60 13.20 -12.70 -9.08
CA ALA A 60 12.00 -13.22 -9.75
C ALA A 60 10.71 -12.87 -8.99
N ILE A 61 10.76 -12.87 -7.66
CA ILE A 61 9.63 -12.53 -6.78
C ILE A 61 9.23 -11.06 -6.94
N LEU A 62 10.22 -10.18 -7.13
CA LEU A 62 9.97 -8.77 -7.39
C LEU A 62 9.22 -8.58 -8.71
N ARG A 63 9.62 -9.31 -9.75
CA ARG A 63 8.95 -9.21 -11.07
C ARG A 63 7.47 -9.58 -11.01
N LEU A 64 7.11 -10.57 -10.18
CA LEU A 64 5.72 -11.00 -9.99
C LEU A 64 4.88 -9.97 -9.21
N SER A 65 5.46 -9.33 -8.20
CA SER A 65 4.79 -8.31 -7.37
C SER A 65 4.56 -6.96 -8.06
N GLY A 66 4.76 -6.87 -9.38
CA GLY A 66 4.57 -5.64 -10.15
C GLY A 66 5.77 -4.68 -10.10
N PHE A 67 6.92 -5.13 -9.59
CA PHE A 67 8.16 -4.37 -9.64
C PHE A 67 8.65 -4.24 -11.08
N LYS A 68 8.83 -3.00 -11.54
CA LYS A 68 9.54 -2.72 -12.78
C LYS A 68 10.94 -2.29 -12.39
N ALA A 69 11.91 -3.17 -12.60
CA ALA A 69 13.31 -2.79 -12.57
C ALA A 69 13.47 -1.65 -13.58
N ARG A 70 13.68 -0.43 -13.08
CA ARG A 70 14.19 0.62 -13.96
C ARG A 70 15.52 0.07 -14.48
N SER A 71 15.80 0.25 -15.77
CA SER A 71 17.10 -0.04 -16.35
C SER A 71 18.13 0.94 -15.81
N CYS A 72 18.34 0.95 -14.49
CA CYS A 72 19.48 1.56 -13.86
C CYS A 72 20.64 0.60 -14.11
N THR A 73 21.72 1.17 -14.60
CA THR A 73 22.91 0.52 -15.14
C THR A 73 23.35 -0.76 -14.40
N PRO A 74 23.90 -1.77 -15.12
CA PRO A 74 24.18 -3.12 -14.62
C PRO A 74 25.17 -3.22 -13.45
N THR A 75 25.70 -2.10 -12.95
CA THR A 75 26.74 -2.08 -11.93
C THR A 75 26.23 -2.00 -10.49
N SER A 76 24.95 -1.68 -10.26
CA SER A 76 24.38 -1.68 -8.91
C SER A 76 23.33 -2.78 -8.78
N LYS A 77 23.59 -3.79 -7.93
CA LYS A 77 22.55 -4.73 -7.47
C LYS A 77 21.34 -3.92 -7.06
N SER A 78 20.25 -4.03 -7.81
CA SER A 78 19.07 -3.20 -7.62
C SER A 78 18.45 -3.47 -6.25
N ARG A 79 18.76 -2.60 -5.29
CA ARG A 79 18.20 -2.69 -3.94
C ARG A 79 16.75 -2.26 -4.01
N LEU A 80 15.86 -3.06 -3.43
CA LEU A 80 14.49 -2.66 -3.26
C LEU A 80 14.44 -1.34 -2.48
N CYS A 81 13.93 -0.29 -3.10
CA CYS A 81 13.82 1.03 -2.48
C CYS A 81 12.56 1.73 -2.96
N MET A 82 12.14 2.74 -2.22
CA MET A 82 10.86 3.40 -2.44
C MET A 82 10.61 3.88 -3.89
N PRO A 83 11.57 4.53 -4.57
CA PRO A 83 11.38 4.98 -5.95
C PRO A 83 11.11 3.86 -6.97
N MET A 84 11.38 2.60 -6.60
CA MET A 84 11.17 1.42 -7.45
C MET A 84 9.77 0.82 -7.29
N ILE A 85 9.03 1.19 -6.24
CA ILE A 85 7.62 0.84 -6.12
C ILE A 85 6.84 1.71 -7.09
N THR A 86 6.59 1.14 -8.27
CA THR A 86 5.84 1.88 -9.29
C THR A 86 4.34 1.76 -9.06
N ARG A 87 3.86 0.66 -8.47
CA ARG A 87 2.45 0.37 -8.29
C ARG A 87 2.17 0.09 -6.83
N ILE A 88 1.17 0.78 -6.31
CA ILE A 88 0.43 0.41 -5.12
C ILE A 88 -0.84 -0.23 -5.68
N THR A 89 -1.06 -1.50 -5.36
CA THR A 89 -2.01 -2.38 -6.01
C THR A 89 -3.41 -2.30 -5.42
N ASP A 90 -3.51 -2.05 -4.12
CA ASP A 90 -4.79 -1.97 -3.42
C ASP A 90 -4.89 -0.74 -2.50
N TRP A 91 -6.11 -0.52 -1.99
CA TRP A 91 -6.41 0.63 -1.15
C TRP A 91 -5.83 0.51 0.26
N TYR A 92 -5.66 -0.70 0.80
CA TYR A 92 -5.07 -0.95 2.12
C TYR A 92 -3.57 -0.63 2.09
N GLU A 93 -2.87 -1.10 1.05
CA GLU A 93 -1.47 -0.81 0.76
C GLU A 93 -1.26 0.69 0.59
N ARG A 94 -2.20 1.38 -0.08
CA ARG A 94 -2.17 2.84 -0.19
C ARG A 94 -2.34 3.54 1.17
N ARG A 95 -3.33 3.13 1.94
CA ARG A 95 -3.58 3.68 3.28
C ARG A 95 -2.37 3.46 4.19
N LEU A 96 -1.77 2.27 4.15
CA LEU A 96 -0.57 1.94 4.93
C LEU A 96 0.64 2.77 4.47
N PHE A 97 0.81 2.95 3.16
CA PHE A 97 1.83 3.82 2.60
C PHE A 97 1.67 5.25 3.11
N ASP A 98 0.46 5.80 3.07
CA ASP A 98 0.18 7.16 3.53
C ASP A 98 0.41 7.29 5.04
N GLN A 99 0.04 6.27 5.85
CA GLN A 99 0.32 6.24 7.29
C GLN A 99 1.83 6.23 7.61
N LEU A 100 2.60 5.38 6.95
CA LEU A 100 4.01 5.17 7.26
C LEU A 100 4.91 6.29 6.70
N HIS A 101 4.57 6.84 5.54
CA HIS A 101 5.42 7.79 4.84
C HIS A 101 4.91 9.23 4.85
N GLN A 102 3.68 9.48 5.33
CA GLN A 102 3.13 10.83 5.48
C GLN A 102 2.45 11.04 6.86
N PRO A 103 3.14 10.78 7.99
CA PRO A 103 2.50 10.72 9.31
C PRO A 103 1.91 12.04 9.83
N ASN A 104 2.26 13.19 9.23
CA ASN A 104 1.90 14.53 9.76
C ASN A 104 1.26 15.47 8.73
N SER A 105 0.85 15.00 7.55
CA SER A 105 -0.13 15.75 6.78
C SER A 105 -1.49 15.46 7.40
N GLY A 106 -2.01 16.33 8.28
CA GLY A 106 -3.40 16.29 8.75
C GLY A 106 -4.45 16.51 7.62
N LEU A 107 -4.12 16.08 6.41
CA LEU A 107 -4.83 16.19 5.16
C LEU A 107 -4.69 14.80 4.53
N GLY A 108 -5.70 13.95 4.74
CA GLY A 108 -5.75 12.67 4.06
C GLY A 108 -5.63 12.86 2.55
N TYR A 109 -4.93 11.94 1.87
CA TYR A 109 -4.92 11.86 0.42
C TYR A 109 -6.25 11.27 -0.06
N GLY A 110 -7.29 12.08 0.03
CA GLY A 110 -8.61 11.82 -0.49
C GLY A 110 -9.49 13.02 -0.20
N PRO A 111 -10.47 13.35 -1.05
CA PRO A 111 -11.57 14.18 -0.59
C PRO A 111 -12.09 13.54 0.70
N GLN A 112 -12.05 14.29 1.80
CA GLN A 112 -12.85 13.95 2.95
C GLN A 112 -14.27 14.09 2.43
N TRP A 113 -14.91 12.96 2.11
CA TRP A 113 -16.34 12.93 1.79
C TRP A 113 -17.06 13.24 3.10
N ASP A 114 -17.06 14.52 3.49
CA ASP A 114 -18.07 15.01 4.38
C ASP A 114 -19.34 15.04 3.53
N ASP A 115 -20.27 14.14 3.82
CA ASP A 115 -21.60 14.07 3.19
C ASP A 115 -22.47 15.34 3.45
N ASN A 116 -21.86 16.41 3.97
CA ASN A 116 -22.46 17.67 4.37
C ASN A 116 -21.80 18.88 3.69
N GLU A 117 -21.39 18.77 2.42
CA GLU A 117 -20.94 19.93 1.63
C GLU A 117 -22.13 20.82 1.23
N LYS A 118 -22.62 21.63 2.18
CA LYS A 118 -23.25 22.91 1.87
C LYS A 118 -22.17 23.99 1.82
N GLU A 119 -21.74 24.29 0.59
CA GLU A 119 -21.18 25.57 0.13
C GLU A 119 -20.49 26.43 1.22
N SER A 120 -19.23 26.12 1.54
CA SER A 120 -18.37 27.07 2.25
C SER A 120 -17.22 27.48 1.33
N SER A 121 -17.40 28.64 0.69
CA SER A 121 -16.57 29.23 -0.37
C SER A 121 -15.15 29.69 0.08
N LYS A 122 -14.53 29.02 1.05
CA LYS A 122 -13.16 29.34 1.48
C LYS A 122 -12.19 28.38 0.80
N GLY A 123 -11.61 28.85 -0.31
CA GLY A 123 -10.72 28.11 -1.21
C GLY A 123 -9.70 27.24 -0.49
N THR A 124 -9.92 25.93 -0.55
CA THR A 124 -8.96 24.91 -0.15
C THR A 124 -7.76 25.00 -1.09
N VAL A 125 -6.60 25.35 -0.53
CA VAL A 125 -5.34 25.36 -1.28
C VAL A 125 -5.00 23.93 -1.66
N LEU A 126 -5.33 23.52 -2.89
CA LEU A 126 -5.02 22.19 -3.41
C LEU A 126 -3.49 22.00 -3.47
N ARG A 127 -2.93 21.29 -2.49
CA ARG A 127 -1.51 20.96 -2.46
C ARG A 127 -1.20 19.88 -3.49
N ARG A 128 -0.30 20.22 -4.42
CA ARG A 128 0.27 19.27 -5.39
C ARG A 128 1.23 18.33 -4.67
N SER A 129 1.00 17.02 -4.77
CA SER A 129 1.99 16.01 -4.36
C SER A 129 2.44 15.16 -5.51
N TYR A 130 3.59 14.51 -5.29
CA TYR A 130 4.03 13.46 -6.17
C TYR A 130 3.09 12.27 -6.04
N ALA A 131 2.39 11.97 -7.13
CA ALA A 131 1.49 10.85 -7.21
C ALA A 131 1.54 10.21 -8.58
N ARG A 132 1.16 8.93 -8.64
CA ARG A 132 0.93 8.21 -9.89
C ARG A 132 -0.56 8.23 -10.19
N CYS A 133 -0.93 8.73 -11.37
CA CYS A 133 -2.30 8.58 -11.85
C CYS A 133 -2.63 7.10 -12.05
N MET A 134 -3.73 6.62 -11.48
CA MET A 134 -4.16 5.22 -11.61
C MET A 134 -4.58 4.86 -13.05
N HIS A 135 -5.15 5.80 -13.80
CA HIS A 135 -5.58 5.59 -15.17
C HIS A 135 -4.41 5.63 -16.17
N CYS A 136 -3.69 6.76 -16.27
CA CYS A 136 -2.61 6.90 -17.26
C CYS A 136 -1.22 6.49 -16.77
N SER A 137 -1.08 6.05 -15.51
CA SER A 137 0.20 5.65 -14.92
C SER A 137 1.30 6.73 -14.90
N LYS A 138 0.99 8.00 -15.24
CA LYS A 138 1.95 9.12 -15.17
C LYS A 138 2.28 9.43 -13.72
N VAL A 139 3.57 9.54 -13.42
CA VAL A 139 4.10 9.95 -12.11
C VAL A 139 4.54 11.41 -12.20
N GLY A 140 4.12 12.23 -11.26
CA GLY A 140 4.47 13.66 -11.24
C GLY A 140 3.77 14.41 -10.13
N ARG A 141 4.00 15.72 -10.05
CA ARG A 141 3.26 16.60 -9.12
C ARG A 141 1.90 16.90 -9.70
N PHE A 142 0.89 16.15 -9.26
CA PHE A 142 -0.49 16.37 -9.68
C PHE A 142 -1.35 16.63 -8.44
N ILE A 143 -2.41 17.40 -8.64
CA ILE A 143 -3.57 17.32 -7.75
C ILE A 143 -4.21 15.99 -8.12
N LEU A 144 -4.18 15.04 -7.20
CA LEU A 144 -4.97 13.82 -7.36
C LEU A 144 -6.42 14.18 -7.08
N TYR A 145 -7.26 13.96 -8.06
CA TYR A 145 -8.71 14.01 -7.90
C TYR A 145 -9.20 12.62 -7.52
N GLY A 146 -10.17 12.54 -6.60
CA GLY A 146 -10.87 11.30 -6.21
C GLY A 146 -9.99 10.05 -6.20
N TYR A 147 -10.34 9.07 -7.06
CA TYR A 147 -9.73 7.76 -7.27
C TYR A 147 -8.26 7.75 -7.76
N GLY A 148 -7.43 8.70 -7.33
CA GLY A 148 -6.02 8.77 -7.72
C GLY A 148 -5.84 9.09 -9.20
N LEU A 149 -6.75 9.86 -9.79
CA LEU A 149 -6.66 10.30 -11.18
C LEU A 149 -5.91 11.63 -11.27
N CYS A 150 -5.03 11.78 -12.27
CA CYS A 150 -4.55 13.12 -12.62
C CYS A 150 -5.69 13.88 -13.29
N LYS A 151 -5.64 15.22 -13.22
CA LYS A 151 -6.66 16.10 -13.79
C LYS A 151 -7.16 15.67 -15.18
N PRO A 152 -6.28 15.39 -16.18
CA PRO A 152 -6.74 15.00 -17.51
C PRO A 152 -7.45 13.64 -17.57
N CYS A 153 -7.17 12.72 -16.65
CA CYS A 153 -7.85 11.42 -16.58
C CYS A 153 -9.17 11.51 -15.81
N TYR A 154 -9.24 12.42 -14.83
CA TYR A 154 -10.45 12.69 -14.09
C TYR A 154 -11.49 13.37 -14.98
N GLU A 155 -11.13 14.43 -15.69
CA GLU A 155 -12.03 15.16 -16.60
C GLU A 155 -12.60 14.22 -17.68
N LYS A 156 -11.75 13.41 -18.32
CA LYS A 156 -12.19 12.39 -19.29
C LYS A 156 -13.14 11.33 -18.72
N SER A 157 -13.05 11.04 -17.41
CA SER A 157 -13.97 10.07 -16.79
C SER A 157 -15.36 10.65 -16.57
N TYR A 158 -15.48 11.98 -16.41
CA TYR A 158 -16.77 12.67 -16.33
C TYR A 158 -17.39 12.90 -17.70
N ASP A 159 -16.58 13.23 -18.72
CA ASP A 159 -17.06 13.32 -20.10
C ASP A 159 -17.70 12.00 -20.56
N PHE A 160 -17.25 10.85 -20.04
CA PHE A 160 -17.85 9.55 -20.34
C PHE A 160 -19.24 9.38 -19.68
N VAL A 161 -19.42 9.88 -18.46
CA VAL A 161 -20.69 9.76 -17.72
C VAL A 161 -21.75 10.70 -18.29
N GLU A 162 -21.39 11.93 -18.67
CA GLU A 162 -22.35 12.88 -19.25
C GLU A 162 -22.85 12.44 -20.65
N ASN A 163 -22.05 11.68 -21.42
CA ASN A 163 -22.47 11.16 -22.72
C ASN A 163 -23.28 9.84 -22.64
N LEU A 164 -23.41 9.23 -21.46
CA LEU A 164 -24.21 8.00 -21.29
C LEU A 164 -25.71 8.30 -21.18
N ASP A 165 -26.10 9.43 -20.60
CA ASP A 165 -27.50 9.79 -20.38
C ASP A 165 -28.25 10.14 -21.68
N ASP A 166 -27.55 10.61 -22.70
CA ASP A 166 -28.16 10.98 -24.00
C ASP A 166 -28.46 9.78 -24.93
N SER A 167 -28.07 8.56 -24.52
CA SER A 167 -28.19 7.35 -25.36
C SER A 167 -29.26 6.35 -24.90
N ILE A 168 -30.02 6.67 -23.85
CA ILE A 168 -31.05 5.81 -23.23
C ILE A 168 -32.48 6.42 -23.37
N LEU A 169 -32.67 7.40 -24.25
CA LEU A 169 -33.99 7.93 -24.66
C LEU A 169 -34.21 7.75 -26.17
#